data_AF-A0A7X7YFU7-F1
#
_entry.id   AF-A0A7X7YFU7-F1
#
_cell.length_a   1.000
_cell.length_b   1.000
_cell.length_c   1.000
_cell.angle_alpha   90.00
_cell.angle_beta   90.00
_cell.angle_gamma   90.00
#
_symmetry.space_group_name_H-M   'P 1'
#
loop_
_entity.id
_entity.type
_entity.pdbx_description
1 polymer ?
#
loop_
_entity_poly.entity_id
_entity_poly.type
_entity_poly.pdbx_seq_one_letter_code
_entity_poly.pdbx_strand_id
1 'polypeptide(L)'
;MENDWIESNLEAFSSLTEVLLALRERLRGDLTTAHGEEWFTRGVPNGVRERLEGKKDREDTVAWYSSGERELFEYVDFFDMVEILEGQQPGIELLAGVFPQSQILRARLMELQIVAQRLGHAHPVADEELSLLATLRSRLNLAPQTTQHLRAGADPHEVPAPTPSPLETTPPAPPEARQPTPPTPGPAPEPDTPEPEAPTASAPVNQPIPVTLPFSPAATPRTIPRPEGPRTAPPTPSFDEVLQALDRRQNPIVLRALYAEIMAVAEAVWARGTASSLKVWYIVRESPWYQEHFVPLGLKPVSDFYSIVEDLQSTLGSSAPKEKVHEFLNSRAFAQVLLSLRELFQRALKT
;
A
#
# COMPACT_ATOMS: atom_id res chain seq x y z
N MET A 1 -18.99 -14.59 -11.81
CA MET A 1 -19.78 -13.38 -11.49
C MET A 1 -19.61 -12.96 -10.04
N GLU A 2 -20.27 -13.54 -9.03
CA GLU A 2 -20.16 -12.99 -7.65
C GLU A 2 -18.74 -13.09 -7.02
N ASN A 3 -17.89 -13.99 -7.51
CA ASN A 3 -16.47 -14.07 -7.11
C ASN A 3 -15.51 -13.18 -7.92
N ASP A 4 -15.87 -12.73 -9.14
CA ASP A 4 -14.92 -12.10 -10.09
C ASP A 4 -14.25 -10.86 -9.47
N TRP A 5 -15.06 -9.97 -8.90
CA TRP A 5 -14.58 -8.73 -8.30
C TRP A 5 -13.69 -8.97 -7.05
N ILE A 6 -13.81 -10.12 -6.39
CA ILE A 6 -12.94 -10.48 -5.26
C ILE A 6 -11.54 -10.84 -5.78
N GLU A 7 -11.47 -11.61 -6.86
CA GLU A 7 -10.21 -11.94 -7.52
C GLU A 7 -9.54 -10.68 -8.10
N SER A 8 -10.31 -9.82 -8.78
CA SER A 8 -9.84 -8.48 -9.23
C SER A 8 -9.33 -7.60 -8.09
N ASN A 9 -10.05 -7.53 -6.96
CA ASN A 9 -9.62 -6.73 -5.81
C ASN A 9 -8.34 -7.28 -5.16
N LEU A 10 -8.14 -8.60 -5.15
CA LEU A 10 -6.91 -9.23 -4.65
C LEU A 10 -5.71 -8.99 -5.58
N GLU A 11 -5.92 -9.02 -6.91
CA GLU A 11 -4.89 -8.65 -7.88
C GLU A 11 -4.53 -7.15 -7.80
N ALA A 12 -5.55 -6.28 -7.68
CA ALA A 12 -5.38 -4.85 -7.50
C ALA A 12 -4.60 -4.55 -6.21
N PHE A 13 -4.95 -5.17 -5.08
CA PHE A 13 -4.22 -5.00 -3.82
C PHE A 13 -2.76 -5.44 -3.95
N SER A 14 -2.49 -6.62 -4.53
CA SER A 14 -1.12 -7.09 -4.74
C SER A 14 -0.31 -6.12 -5.61
N SER A 15 -0.89 -5.68 -6.73
CA SER A 15 -0.23 -4.78 -7.68
C SER A 15 -0.01 -3.38 -7.09
N LEU A 16 -0.95 -2.87 -6.30
CA LEU A 16 -0.84 -1.61 -5.58
C LEU A 16 0.27 -1.66 -4.52
N THR A 17 0.37 -2.75 -3.76
CA THR A 17 1.45 -2.95 -2.78
C THR A 17 2.81 -3.03 -3.45
N GLU A 18 2.94 -3.78 -4.55
CA GLU A 18 4.19 -3.82 -5.35
C GLU A 18 4.59 -2.43 -5.88
N VAL A 19 3.62 -1.68 -6.44
CA VAL A 19 3.85 -0.31 -6.94
C VAL A 19 4.25 0.65 -5.82
N LEU A 20 3.60 0.58 -4.65
CA LEU A 20 3.94 1.42 -3.48
C LEU A 20 5.37 1.14 -2.99
N LEU A 21 5.74 -0.12 -2.82
CA LEU A 21 7.08 -0.50 -2.35
C LEU A 21 8.17 -0.11 -3.36
N ALA A 22 7.93 -0.32 -4.66
CA ALA A 22 8.87 0.09 -5.71
C ALA A 22 9.02 1.62 -5.80
N LEU A 23 7.94 2.38 -5.60
CA LEU A 23 7.98 3.84 -5.54
C LEU A 23 8.71 4.36 -4.29
N ARG A 24 8.47 3.76 -3.11
CA ARG A 24 9.21 4.09 -1.88
C ARG A 24 10.70 3.88 -2.06
N GLU A 25 11.12 2.71 -2.53
CA GLU A 25 12.55 2.40 -2.67
C GLU A 25 13.23 3.29 -3.72
N ARG A 26 12.54 3.58 -4.83
CA ARG A 26 13.06 4.54 -5.82
C ARG A 26 13.14 5.96 -5.28
N LEU A 27 12.13 6.42 -4.54
CA LEU A 27 12.10 7.75 -3.92
C LEU A 27 13.18 7.89 -2.85
N ARG A 28 13.39 6.86 -2.01
CA ARG A 28 14.53 6.77 -1.07
C ARG A 28 15.85 6.92 -1.83
N GLY A 29 16.09 6.11 -2.85
CA GLY A 29 17.34 6.15 -3.63
C GLY A 29 17.61 7.49 -4.34
N ASP A 30 16.58 8.10 -4.93
CA ASP A 30 16.68 9.42 -5.56
C ASP A 30 16.92 10.52 -4.49
N LEU A 31 16.29 10.44 -3.31
CA LEU A 31 16.50 11.37 -2.17
C LEU A 31 17.90 11.24 -1.56
N THR A 32 18.40 10.03 -1.30
CA THR A 32 19.77 9.78 -0.84
C THR A 32 20.79 10.28 -1.86
N THR A 33 20.50 10.17 -3.16
CA THR A 33 21.35 10.72 -4.22
C THR A 33 21.38 12.26 -4.19
N ALA A 34 20.25 12.92 -3.89
CA ALA A 34 20.15 14.38 -3.87
C ALA A 34 20.68 15.04 -2.58
N HIS A 35 20.53 14.37 -1.43
CA HIS A 35 20.76 14.97 -0.10
C HIS A 35 21.80 14.25 0.76
N GLY A 36 22.33 13.09 0.34
CA GLY A 36 23.30 12.29 1.11
C GLY A 36 22.69 11.60 2.32
N GLU A 37 23.48 11.33 3.36
CA GLU A 37 23.02 10.66 4.59
C GLU A 37 21.88 11.43 5.30
N GLU A 38 21.82 12.76 5.17
CA GLU A 38 20.79 13.60 5.79
C GLU A 38 19.44 13.59 5.02
N TRP A 39 19.27 12.72 4.03
CA TRP A 39 18.13 12.73 3.10
C TRP A 39 16.75 12.70 3.77
N PHE A 40 16.59 11.99 4.90
CA PHE A 40 15.32 11.98 5.61
C PHE A 40 15.03 13.34 6.26
N THR A 41 16.03 13.94 6.93
CA THR A 41 15.90 15.23 7.63
C THR A 41 15.75 16.42 6.68
N ARG A 42 16.44 16.38 5.53
CA ARG A 42 16.49 17.48 4.55
C ARG A 42 15.54 17.32 3.36
N GLY A 43 15.20 16.09 3.00
CA GLY A 43 14.37 15.75 1.85
C GLY A 43 12.92 15.42 2.20
N VAL A 44 12.57 15.15 3.46
CA VAL A 44 11.19 14.89 3.89
C VAL A 44 10.66 16.07 4.74
N PRO A 45 9.61 16.79 4.28
CA PRO A 45 9.04 17.93 5.01
C PRO A 45 8.61 17.57 6.43
N ASN A 46 8.74 18.52 7.37
CA ASN A 46 8.45 18.28 8.80
C ASN A 46 7.03 17.75 9.03
N GLY A 47 6.02 18.36 8.40
CA GLY A 47 4.62 17.91 8.49
C GLY A 47 4.35 16.53 7.90
N VAL A 48 5.21 16.03 6.99
CA VAL A 48 5.20 14.62 6.57
C VAL A 48 5.80 13.76 7.68
N ARG A 49 7.00 14.12 8.20
CA ARG A 49 7.69 13.35 9.26
C ARG A 49 6.83 13.18 10.52
N GLU A 50 6.20 14.25 11.00
CA GLU A 50 5.25 14.22 12.12
C GLU A 50 4.05 13.28 11.88
N ARG A 51 3.56 13.17 10.63
CA ARG A 51 2.52 12.19 10.27
C ARG A 51 3.05 10.77 10.18
N LEU A 52 4.29 10.55 9.75
CA LEU A 52 4.92 9.22 9.72
C LEU A 52 5.15 8.69 11.14
N GLU A 53 5.62 9.55 12.05
CA GLU A 53 5.73 9.25 13.49
C GLU A 53 4.34 8.92 14.07
N GLY A 54 3.34 9.79 13.85
CA GLY A 54 1.96 9.53 14.27
C GLY A 54 1.24 8.37 13.56
N LYS A 55 1.80 7.83 12.47
CA LYS A 55 1.37 6.56 11.85
C LYS A 55 2.04 5.37 12.54
N LYS A 56 3.34 5.46 12.79
CA LYS A 56 4.11 4.43 13.50
C LYS A 56 3.56 4.21 14.91
N ASP A 57 3.38 5.27 15.69
CA ASP A 57 2.83 5.20 17.06
C ASP A 57 1.47 4.48 17.10
N ARG A 58 0.63 4.68 16.07
CA ARG A 58 -0.66 3.97 15.95
C ARG A 58 -0.49 2.49 15.67
N GLU A 59 0.45 2.09 14.80
CA GLU A 59 0.75 0.66 14.60
C GLU A 59 1.39 0.04 15.86
N ASP A 60 2.31 0.74 16.52
CA ASP A 60 2.97 0.29 17.76
C ASP A 60 1.94 0.10 18.92
N THR A 61 0.85 0.88 18.98
CA THR A 61 -0.26 0.63 19.91
C THR A 61 -1.11 -0.61 19.56
N VAL A 62 -1.10 -1.06 18.31
CA VAL A 62 -1.69 -2.34 17.91
C VAL A 62 -0.67 -3.45 18.16
N ALA A 63 -0.63 -3.89 19.42
CA ALA A 63 0.38 -4.77 20.03
C ALA A 63 0.56 -6.18 19.43
N TRP A 64 0.14 -6.41 18.18
CA TRP A 64 0.27 -7.66 17.43
C TRP A 64 1.32 -7.55 16.30
N TYR A 65 1.75 -6.33 15.93
CA TYR A 65 2.80 -6.08 14.93
C TYR A 65 4.14 -5.64 15.55
N SER A 66 4.67 -6.43 16.49
CA SER A 66 6.05 -6.26 17.03
C SER A 66 7.14 -6.67 16.02
N SER A 67 7.05 -6.20 14.78
CA SER A 67 7.87 -6.64 13.64
C SER A 67 9.19 -5.85 13.49
N GLY A 68 9.96 -5.75 14.57
CA GLY A 68 11.24 -5.04 14.60
C GLY A 68 11.12 -3.51 14.47
N GLU A 69 12.26 -2.83 14.46
CA GLU A 69 12.34 -1.39 14.20
C GLU A 69 12.24 -1.13 12.69
N ARG A 70 11.02 -0.92 12.18
CA ARG A 70 10.82 -0.41 10.81
C ARG A 70 11.25 1.05 10.72
N GLU A 71 11.78 1.45 9.56
CA GLU A 71 12.09 2.85 9.29
C GLU A 71 10.80 3.68 9.14
N LEU A 72 10.80 4.94 9.60
CA LEU A 72 9.66 5.86 9.40
C LEU A 72 9.27 6.03 7.92
N PHE A 73 10.22 5.85 6.99
CA PHE A 73 9.94 5.94 5.55
C PHE A 73 9.07 4.77 5.02
N GLU A 74 8.95 3.67 5.77
CA GLU A 74 8.03 2.56 5.45
C GLU A 74 6.55 2.90 5.72
N TYR A 75 6.26 4.08 6.27
CA TYR A 75 4.90 4.58 6.53
C TYR A 75 4.37 5.55 5.46
N VAL A 76 5.23 5.95 4.51
CA VAL A 76 4.94 6.89 3.41
C VAL A 76 3.90 6.30 2.45
N ASP A 77 2.73 6.91 2.34
CA ASP A 77 1.73 6.57 1.31
C ASP A 77 1.85 7.45 0.05
N PHE A 78 0.98 7.26 -0.94
CA PHE A 78 1.03 8.03 -2.19
C PHE A 78 0.74 9.53 -1.99
N PHE A 79 0.02 9.91 -0.94
CA PHE A 79 -0.23 11.31 -0.59
C PHE A 79 0.99 11.93 0.07
N ASP A 80 1.64 11.23 1.01
CA ASP A 80 2.94 11.65 1.57
C ASP A 80 4.01 11.80 0.47
N MET A 81 4.02 10.92 -0.55
CA MET A 81 4.91 11.07 -1.71
C MET A 81 4.66 12.37 -2.48
N VAL A 82 3.42 12.81 -2.65
CA VAL A 82 3.11 14.09 -3.32
C VAL A 82 3.68 15.26 -2.51
N GLU A 83 3.47 15.30 -1.20
CA GLU A 83 4.03 16.37 -0.36
C GLU A 83 5.57 16.35 -0.32
N ILE A 84 6.20 15.17 -0.32
CA ILE A 84 7.66 15.04 -0.44
C ILE A 84 8.15 15.62 -1.77
N LEU A 85 7.48 15.31 -2.89
CA LEU A 85 7.83 15.83 -4.21
C LEU A 85 7.65 17.35 -4.32
N GLU A 86 6.59 17.91 -3.72
CA GLU A 86 6.34 19.35 -3.68
C GLU A 86 7.31 20.10 -2.74
N GLY A 87 7.83 19.44 -1.70
CA GLY A 87 8.78 20.02 -0.76
C GLY A 87 10.24 20.10 -1.25
N GLN A 88 10.56 19.60 -2.45
CA GLN A 88 11.93 19.62 -2.97
C GLN A 88 12.36 21.00 -3.46
N GLN A 89 13.68 21.24 -3.47
CA GLN A 89 14.25 22.44 -4.08
C GLN A 89 14.14 22.40 -5.61
N PRO A 90 13.94 23.54 -6.29
CA PRO A 90 13.88 23.61 -7.75
C PRO A 90 15.12 22.99 -8.41
N GLY A 91 14.91 22.05 -9.33
CA GLY A 91 15.97 21.32 -10.03
C GLY A 91 16.25 19.90 -9.50
N ILE A 92 15.65 19.48 -8.38
CA ILE A 92 15.73 18.08 -7.91
C ILE A 92 14.59 17.27 -8.58
N GLU A 93 14.88 16.61 -9.69
CA GLU A 93 13.91 15.79 -10.43
C GLU A 93 13.81 14.34 -9.91
N LEU A 94 13.22 14.17 -8.72
CA LEU A 94 12.92 12.83 -8.17
C LEU A 94 11.94 12.05 -9.08
N LEU A 95 12.12 10.73 -9.19
CA LEU A 95 11.30 9.81 -9.99
C LEU A 95 11.28 10.09 -11.51
N ALA A 96 12.11 11.01 -12.03
CA ALA A 96 12.14 11.40 -13.45
C ALA A 96 12.36 10.23 -14.42
N GLY A 97 13.14 9.21 -14.01
CA GLY A 97 13.36 7.98 -14.78
C GLY A 97 12.13 7.08 -14.94
N VAL A 98 11.05 7.35 -14.21
CA VAL A 98 9.75 6.65 -14.30
C VAL A 98 8.68 7.56 -14.91
N PHE A 99 8.72 8.86 -14.62
CA PHE A 99 7.76 9.87 -15.09
C PHE A 99 8.47 11.12 -15.64
N PRO A 100 8.43 11.40 -16.95
CA PRO A 100 9.13 12.56 -17.55
C PRO A 100 8.44 13.91 -17.28
N GLN A 101 7.37 13.95 -16.48
CA GLN A 101 6.62 15.18 -16.14
C GLN A 101 6.07 15.08 -14.71
N SER A 102 6.48 16.01 -13.84
CA SER A 102 6.08 16.07 -12.43
C SER A 102 4.57 16.21 -12.22
N GLN A 103 3.88 16.95 -13.10
CA GLN A 103 2.42 17.11 -13.04
C GLN A 103 1.68 15.79 -13.33
N ILE A 104 2.19 14.96 -14.26
CA ILE A 104 1.64 13.64 -14.53
C ILE A 104 1.91 12.70 -13.35
N LEU A 105 3.12 12.72 -12.80
CA LEU A 105 3.48 11.95 -11.59
C LEU A 105 2.52 12.27 -10.43
N ARG A 106 2.29 13.55 -10.12
CA ARG A 106 1.33 13.98 -9.09
C ARG A 106 -0.07 13.42 -9.34
N ALA A 107 -0.59 13.58 -10.56
CA ALA A 107 -1.92 13.08 -10.91
C ALA A 107 -2.03 11.56 -10.70
N ARG A 108 -1.02 10.78 -11.15
CA ARG A 108 -1.02 9.32 -10.97
C ARG A 108 -0.86 8.89 -9.51
N LEU A 109 -0.12 9.61 -8.68
CA LEU A 109 -0.06 9.34 -7.23
C LEU A 109 -1.42 9.58 -6.54
N MET A 110 -2.13 10.65 -6.91
CA MET A 110 -3.47 10.91 -6.38
C MET A 110 -4.50 9.86 -6.84
N GLU A 111 -4.44 9.40 -8.08
CA GLU A 111 -5.26 8.28 -8.57
C GLU A 111 -4.97 6.98 -7.81
N LEU A 112 -3.68 6.65 -7.59
CA LEU A 112 -3.30 5.48 -6.77
C LEU A 112 -3.81 5.57 -5.33
N GLN A 113 -3.82 6.76 -4.73
CA GLN A 113 -4.40 6.98 -3.40
C GLN A 113 -5.91 6.72 -3.36
N ILE A 114 -6.64 7.10 -4.42
CA ILE A 114 -8.09 6.81 -4.55
C ILE A 114 -8.33 5.30 -4.68
N VAL A 115 -7.54 4.60 -5.50
CA VAL A 115 -7.61 3.12 -5.62
C VAL A 115 -7.29 2.44 -4.29
N ALA A 116 -6.29 2.94 -3.54
CA ALA A 116 -5.96 2.46 -2.20
C ALA A 116 -7.12 2.60 -1.21
N GLN A 117 -7.81 3.76 -1.21
CA GLN A 117 -8.98 4.00 -0.36
C GLN A 117 -10.16 3.10 -0.75
N ARG A 118 -10.44 2.92 -2.05
CA ARG A 118 -11.50 2.00 -2.53
C ARG A 118 -11.25 0.56 -2.07
N LEU A 119 -10.02 0.08 -2.18
CA LEU A 119 -9.63 -1.25 -1.72
C LEU A 119 -9.73 -1.39 -0.19
N GLY A 120 -9.31 -0.36 0.57
CA GLY A 120 -9.47 -0.32 2.03
C GLY A 120 -10.93 -0.39 2.51
N HIS A 121 -11.87 0.09 1.69
CA HIS A 121 -13.32 -0.02 1.92
C HIS A 121 -13.97 -1.23 1.21
N ALA A 122 -13.17 -2.16 0.67
CA ALA A 122 -13.60 -3.35 -0.05
C ALA A 122 -14.57 -3.08 -1.23
N HIS A 123 -14.51 -1.89 -1.84
CA HIS A 123 -15.27 -1.59 -3.05
C HIS A 123 -14.66 -2.30 -4.27
N PRO A 124 -15.46 -2.77 -5.24
CA PRO A 124 -14.94 -3.31 -6.50
C PRO A 124 -14.04 -2.30 -7.22
N VAL A 125 -12.89 -2.77 -7.70
CA VAL A 125 -11.96 -2.03 -8.57
C VAL A 125 -12.40 -2.17 -10.03
N ALA A 126 -12.24 -1.12 -10.82
CA ALA A 126 -12.58 -1.08 -12.24
C ALA A 126 -11.42 -1.54 -13.15
N ASP A 127 -11.75 -1.96 -14.38
CA ASP A 127 -10.76 -2.44 -15.36
C ASP A 127 -9.73 -1.36 -15.73
N GLU A 128 -10.12 -0.08 -15.73
CA GLU A 128 -9.23 1.05 -15.95
C GLU A 128 -8.22 1.22 -14.79
N GLU A 129 -8.63 0.94 -13.55
CA GLU A 129 -7.78 1.02 -12.36
C GLU A 129 -6.77 -0.15 -12.32
N LEU A 130 -7.19 -1.35 -12.74
CA LEU A 130 -6.28 -2.49 -12.99
C LEU A 130 -5.27 -2.20 -14.11
N SER A 131 -5.75 -1.65 -15.23
CA SER A 131 -4.91 -1.28 -16.39
C SER A 131 -3.87 -0.21 -16.04
N LEU A 132 -4.24 0.75 -15.19
CA LEU A 132 -3.33 1.74 -14.61
C LEU A 132 -2.24 1.07 -13.76
N LEU A 133 -2.61 0.18 -12.82
CA LEU A 133 -1.65 -0.53 -11.97
C LEU A 133 -0.68 -1.37 -12.80
N ALA A 134 -1.17 -2.15 -13.77
CA ALA A 134 -0.34 -2.95 -14.68
C ALA A 134 0.62 -2.09 -15.51
N THR A 135 0.16 -0.93 -16.00
CA THR A 135 0.98 0.03 -16.76
C THR A 135 2.09 0.64 -15.89
N LEU A 136 1.78 1.04 -14.66
CA LEU A 136 2.75 1.65 -13.74
C LEU A 136 3.79 0.65 -13.24
N ARG A 137 3.35 -0.56 -12.85
CA ARG A 137 4.23 -1.71 -12.55
C ARG A 137 5.20 -2.00 -13.70
N SER A 138 4.71 -2.00 -14.94
CA SER A 138 5.54 -2.22 -16.13
C SER A 138 6.59 -1.12 -16.32
N ARG A 139 6.24 0.16 -16.08
CA ARG A 139 7.20 1.27 -16.16
C ARG A 139 8.26 1.22 -15.08
N LEU A 140 7.87 0.93 -13.83
CA LEU A 140 8.79 0.79 -12.70
C LEU A 140 9.83 -0.32 -12.95
N ASN A 141 9.42 -1.44 -13.56
CA ASN A 141 10.31 -2.53 -13.94
C ASN A 141 11.24 -2.23 -15.13
N LEU A 142 10.92 -1.24 -15.98
CA LEU A 142 11.75 -0.80 -17.10
C LEU A 142 12.74 0.32 -16.70
N ALA A 143 12.33 1.20 -15.79
CA ALA A 143 13.11 2.33 -15.28
C ALA A 143 14.54 2.03 -14.76
N PRO A 144 14.89 0.86 -14.17
CA PRO A 144 16.27 0.59 -13.76
C PRO A 144 17.29 0.61 -14.91
N GLN A 145 16.88 0.34 -16.16
CA GLN A 145 17.81 0.33 -17.31
C GLN A 145 18.12 1.73 -17.84
N THR A 146 17.14 2.65 -17.83
CA THR A 146 17.28 3.99 -18.42
C THR A 146 18.30 4.86 -17.69
N THR A 147 18.35 4.81 -16.34
CA THR A 147 19.28 5.62 -15.55
C THR A 147 20.74 5.17 -15.73
N GLN A 148 21.00 3.91 -16.13
CA GLN A 148 22.35 3.45 -16.49
C GLN A 148 22.82 4.02 -17.83
N HIS A 149 21.95 4.07 -18.85
CA HIS A 149 22.31 4.62 -20.17
C HIS A 149 22.63 6.12 -20.14
N LEU A 150 21.96 6.89 -19.27
CA LEU A 150 22.31 8.31 -19.05
C LEU A 150 23.65 8.48 -18.32
N ARG A 151 24.07 7.51 -17.50
CA ARG A 151 25.40 7.50 -16.85
C ARG A 151 26.53 7.08 -17.79
N ALA A 152 26.25 6.18 -18.75
CA ALA A 152 27.23 5.67 -19.70
C ALA A 152 27.61 6.65 -20.83
N GLY A 153 26.95 7.82 -20.93
CA GLY A 153 27.28 8.88 -21.89
C GLY A 153 28.35 9.88 -21.42
N ALA A 154 28.85 9.74 -20.18
CA ALA A 154 29.76 10.69 -19.54
C ALA A 154 31.21 10.16 -19.45
N ASP A 155 31.74 9.67 -20.57
CA ASP A 155 33.19 9.42 -20.69
C ASP A 155 33.94 10.77 -20.67
N PRO A 156 34.99 10.95 -19.84
CA PRO A 156 35.67 12.23 -19.70
C PRO A 156 36.57 12.50 -20.91
N HIS A 157 36.02 13.21 -21.89
CA HIS A 157 36.78 13.60 -23.08
C HIS A 157 38.00 14.46 -22.69
N GLU A 158 39.19 13.96 -23.02
CA GLU A 158 40.48 14.58 -22.73
C GLU A 158 40.63 15.93 -23.46
N VAL A 159 40.32 17.03 -22.76
CA VAL A 159 40.57 18.39 -23.27
C VAL A 159 41.96 18.84 -22.79
N PRO A 160 42.91 19.14 -23.70
CA PRO A 160 44.28 19.48 -23.31
C PRO A 160 44.36 20.84 -22.61
N ALA A 161 45.17 20.90 -21.55
CA ALA A 161 45.31 22.08 -20.71
C ALA A 161 46.08 23.24 -21.42
N PRO A 162 45.62 24.50 -21.31
CA PRO A 162 46.38 25.66 -21.77
C PRO A 162 47.46 26.08 -20.77
N THR A 163 48.68 26.28 -21.28
CA THR A 163 49.87 26.73 -20.55
C THR A 163 49.73 28.17 -19.99
N PRO A 164 50.28 28.50 -18.80
CA PRO A 164 49.99 29.77 -18.11
C PRO A 164 50.97 30.94 -18.40
N SER A 165 50.54 32.15 -17.97
CA SER A 165 51.32 33.42 -17.79
C SER A 165 51.47 34.32 -19.03
N PRO A 166 51.73 35.65 -18.88
CA PRO A 166 51.97 36.41 -17.64
C PRO A 166 51.10 37.68 -17.40
N LEU A 167 51.15 38.14 -16.13
CA LEU A 167 51.00 39.51 -15.58
C LEU A 167 50.54 40.69 -16.49
N GLU A 168 49.54 41.47 -16.02
CA GLU A 168 49.65 42.95 -15.89
C GLU A 168 48.62 43.59 -14.90
N THR A 169 49.13 44.44 -14.00
CA THR A 169 48.62 45.76 -13.54
C THR A 169 47.16 45.99 -13.03
N THR A 170 47.01 46.14 -11.71
CA THR A 170 46.03 47.01 -10.98
C THR A 170 46.55 48.46 -10.86
N PRO A 171 45.86 49.48 -10.28
CA PRO A 171 44.43 49.70 -9.88
C PRO A 171 43.84 50.93 -10.68
N PRO A 172 42.77 51.73 -10.32
CA PRO A 172 41.97 51.82 -9.07
C PRO A 172 40.43 52.01 -9.18
N ALA A 173 39.78 52.07 -8.01
CA ALA A 173 38.42 52.56 -7.74
C ALA A 173 38.45 54.10 -7.41
N PRO A 174 37.38 54.84 -6.98
CA PRO A 174 36.01 54.50 -6.52
C PRO A 174 34.93 55.26 -7.38
N PRO A 175 33.69 55.67 -6.96
CA PRO A 175 32.97 55.51 -5.68
C PRO A 175 31.44 55.17 -5.71
N GLU A 176 31.00 54.53 -4.62
CA GLU A 176 29.85 54.87 -3.75
C GLU A 176 28.57 55.53 -4.32
N ALA A 177 27.45 54.79 -4.36
CA ALA A 177 26.10 55.35 -4.56
C ALA A 177 24.95 54.55 -3.90
N ARG A 178 24.59 54.95 -2.67
CA ARG A 178 23.23 55.05 -2.08
C ARG A 178 22.23 53.87 -2.20
N GLN A 179 21.89 53.30 -1.03
CA GLN A 179 20.61 52.60 -0.79
C GLN A 179 19.41 53.59 -0.80
N PRO A 180 18.23 53.15 -1.27
CA PRO A 180 16.93 53.70 -0.87
C PRO A 180 16.30 52.90 0.29
N THR A 181 15.50 53.56 1.13
CA THR A 181 14.81 52.96 2.29
C THR A 181 13.41 52.43 1.96
N PRO A 182 12.86 51.47 2.75
CA PRO A 182 11.49 50.97 2.58
C PRO A 182 10.45 51.94 3.18
N PRO A 183 9.24 52.06 2.58
CA PRO A 183 8.12 52.81 3.16
C PRO A 183 7.37 52.00 4.24
N THR A 184 6.88 52.72 5.25
CA THR A 184 6.13 52.22 6.42
C THR A 184 4.67 51.83 6.08
N PRO A 185 4.07 50.81 6.74
CA PRO A 185 2.67 50.41 6.50
C PRO A 185 1.61 51.46 6.90
N GLY A 186 0.46 51.41 6.22
CA GLY A 186 -0.78 52.13 6.55
C GLY A 186 -1.88 51.18 7.10
N PRO A 187 -2.94 51.73 7.72
CA PRO A 187 -3.76 50.98 8.68
C PRO A 187 -4.97 50.23 8.09
N ALA A 188 -5.47 49.27 8.86
CA ALA A 188 -6.72 48.54 8.61
C ALA A 188 -7.96 49.33 9.08
N PRO A 189 -9.14 48.97 8.53
CA PRO A 189 -10.41 49.07 9.25
C PRO A 189 -11.13 47.70 9.34
N GLU A 190 -11.49 47.33 10.57
CA GLU A 190 -12.63 46.45 10.87
C GLU A 190 -13.90 47.32 11.04
N PRO A 191 -15.09 46.74 11.28
CA PRO A 191 -15.74 45.62 10.59
C PRO A 191 -17.14 46.03 10.10
N ASP A 192 -17.83 45.17 9.33
CA ASP A 192 -19.30 45.21 9.28
C ASP A 192 -19.92 43.87 8.81
N THR A 193 -21.12 43.56 9.32
CA THR A 193 -21.90 42.31 9.09
C THR A 193 -23.31 42.58 9.66
N PRO A 194 -24.42 42.45 8.88
CA PRO A 194 -24.99 41.12 8.62
C PRO A 194 -25.78 40.93 7.28
N GLU A 195 -26.03 39.66 6.95
CA GLU A 195 -27.25 39.02 6.36
C GLU A 195 -28.23 39.75 5.38
N PRO A 196 -29.14 39.02 4.68
CA PRO A 196 -28.97 37.72 4.00
C PRO A 196 -29.71 37.66 2.63
N GLU A 197 -29.09 37.17 1.55
CA GLU A 197 -29.84 36.79 0.33
C GLU A 197 -29.41 35.46 -0.28
N ALA A 198 -30.43 34.68 -0.64
CA ALA A 198 -30.43 33.58 -1.59
C ALA A 198 -31.52 33.91 -2.64
N PRO A 199 -31.59 33.24 -3.82
CA PRO A 199 -30.83 32.08 -4.27
C PRO A 199 -30.16 32.30 -5.65
N THR A 200 -29.59 31.24 -6.24
CA THR A 200 -29.96 30.75 -7.59
C THR A 200 -29.14 29.49 -7.92
N ALA A 201 -29.79 28.47 -8.49
CA ALA A 201 -29.10 27.27 -8.96
C ALA A 201 -28.58 27.43 -10.40
N SER A 202 -27.37 26.96 -10.68
CA SER A 202 -26.86 26.73 -12.04
C SER A 202 -25.78 25.64 -12.00
N ALA A 203 -26.13 24.44 -12.46
CA ALA A 203 -25.18 23.33 -12.58
C ALA A 203 -24.59 23.31 -14.01
N PRO A 204 -23.25 23.35 -14.19
CA PRO A 204 -22.64 23.18 -15.50
C PRO A 204 -22.66 21.70 -15.92
N VAL A 205 -23.53 21.36 -16.88
CA VAL A 205 -23.49 20.05 -17.55
C VAL A 205 -22.23 19.96 -18.39
N ASN A 206 -21.25 19.17 -17.93
CA ASN A 206 -20.01 18.94 -18.67
C ASN A 206 -20.15 17.69 -19.55
N GLN A 207 -20.07 17.86 -20.87
CA GLN A 207 -20.25 16.77 -21.84
C GLN A 207 -18.93 16.06 -22.13
N PRO A 208 -18.89 14.72 -22.23
CA PRO A 208 -17.67 14.00 -22.57
C PRO A 208 -17.31 14.22 -24.06
N ILE A 209 -16.06 14.59 -24.31
CA ILE A 209 -15.51 14.76 -25.67
C ILE A 209 -15.16 13.38 -26.25
N PRO A 210 -15.65 13.00 -27.45
CA PRO A 210 -15.29 11.74 -28.08
C PRO A 210 -13.86 11.79 -28.65
N VAL A 211 -12.92 11.09 -28.02
CA VAL A 211 -11.54 10.95 -28.50
C VAL A 211 -11.44 9.72 -29.42
N THR A 212 -11.63 9.93 -30.72
CA THR A 212 -11.47 8.88 -31.73
C THR A 212 -9.99 8.62 -32.03
N LEU A 213 -9.44 7.52 -31.51
CA LEU A 213 -8.10 7.04 -31.88
C LEU A 213 -8.15 6.09 -33.10
N PRO A 214 -7.13 6.11 -33.98
CA PRO A 214 -7.11 5.28 -35.18
C PRO A 214 -6.77 3.82 -34.86
N PHE A 215 -7.57 2.88 -35.38
CA PHE A 215 -7.26 1.45 -35.37
C PHE A 215 -6.03 1.16 -36.25
N SER A 216 -5.07 0.39 -35.71
CA SER A 216 -4.05 -0.31 -36.51
C SER A 216 -4.32 -1.83 -36.50
N PRO A 217 -4.08 -2.55 -37.62
CA PRO A 217 -4.64 -3.87 -37.83
C PRO A 217 -3.80 -5.04 -37.28
N ALA A 218 -4.51 -6.08 -36.83
CA ALA A 218 -4.14 -7.49 -36.91
C ALA A 218 -2.70 -7.90 -36.54
N ALA A 219 -2.40 -7.97 -35.24
CA ALA A 219 -1.34 -8.84 -34.75
C ALA A 219 -1.80 -10.31 -34.72
N THR A 220 -1.00 -11.23 -35.28
CA THR A 220 -1.32 -12.67 -35.37
C THR A 220 -1.45 -13.31 -33.99
N PRO A 221 -2.45 -14.19 -33.73
CA PRO A 221 -2.59 -14.84 -32.44
C PRO A 221 -1.38 -15.70 -32.09
N ARG A 222 -0.63 -15.31 -31.05
CA ARG A 222 0.38 -16.16 -30.41
C ARG A 222 -0.31 -17.16 -29.51
N THR A 223 -0.17 -18.46 -29.82
CA THR A 223 -0.62 -19.55 -28.95
C THR A 223 0.15 -19.50 -27.63
N ILE A 224 -0.48 -18.94 -26.58
CA ILE A 224 0.03 -19.05 -25.21
C ILE A 224 -0.06 -20.53 -24.80
N PRO A 225 1.02 -21.15 -24.27
CA PRO A 225 0.93 -22.51 -23.76
C PRO A 225 -0.08 -22.57 -22.61
N ARG A 226 -1.09 -23.43 -22.78
CA ARG A 226 -2.18 -23.65 -21.82
C ARG A 226 -1.60 -24.04 -20.45
N PRO A 227 -1.90 -23.32 -19.35
CA PRO A 227 -1.42 -23.71 -18.03
C PRO A 227 -1.93 -25.09 -17.62
N GLU A 228 -1.07 -25.85 -16.95
CA GLU A 228 -1.28 -27.27 -16.67
C GLU A 228 -2.29 -27.52 -15.53
N GLY A 229 -3.54 -27.75 -15.92
CA GLY A 229 -4.53 -28.48 -15.12
C GLY A 229 -5.08 -27.78 -13.87
N PRO A 230 -6.20 -28.30 -13.31
CA PRO A 230 -6.63 -27.90 -11.99
C PRO A 230 -5.66 -28.46 -10.95
N ARG A 231 -5.01 -27.60 -10.16
CA ARG A 231 -4.32 -28.04 -8.95
C ARG A 231 -5.37 -28.62 -8.00
N THR A 232 -5.37 -29.95 -7.85
CA THR A 232 -6.15 -30.61 -6.81
C THR A 232 -5.72 -30.05 -5.46
N ALA A 233 -6.70 -29.58 -4.67
CA ALA A 233 -6.44 -29.15 -3.31
C ALA A 233 -5.80 -30.31 -2.52
N PRO A 234 -4.81 -30.05 -1.63
CA PRO A 234 -4.26 -31.10 -0.80
C PRO A 234 -5.38 -31.72 0.05
N PRO A 235 -5.39 -33.05 0.25
CA PRO A 235 -6.47 -33.71 0.99
C PRO A 235 -6.56 -33.16 2.40
N THR A 236 -7.79 -32.80 2.82
CA THR A 236 -8.08 -32.40 4.19
C THR A 236 -7.78 -33.57 5.13
N PRO A 237 -6.92 -33.39 6.16
CA PRO A 237 -6.62 -34.47 7.09
C PRO A 237 -7.87 -34.87 7.88
N SER A 238 -8.03 -36.17 8.11
CA SER A 238 -9.10 -36.71 8.94
C SER A 238 -8.85 -36.43 10.42
N PHE A 239 -9.92 -36.52 11.22
CA PHE A 239 -9.90 -36.24 12.66
C PHE A 239 -8.85 -37.10 13.42
N ASP A 240 -8.73 -38.38 13.08
CA ASP A 240 -7.76 -39.30 13.69
C ASP A 240 -6.31 -38.98 13.27
N GLU A 241 -6.10 -38.47 12.06
CA GLU A 241 -4.80 -37.97 11.61
C GLU A 241 -4.40 -36.68 12.35
N VAL A 242 -5.35 -35.82 12.74
CA VAL A 242 -5.07 -34.64 13.58
C VAL A 242 -4.64 -35.04 14.98
N LEU A 243 -5.33 -36.00 15.61
CA LEU A 243 -4.95 -36.54 16.92
C LEU A 243 -3.54 -37.16 16.87
N GLN A 244 -3.25 -37.95 15.83
CA GLN A 244 -1.93 -38.55 15.61
C GLN A 244 -0.85 -37.51 15.27
N ALA A 245 -1.20 -36.42 14.60
CA ALA A 245 -0.30 -35.31 14.30
C ALA A 245 0.03 -34.47 15.54
N LEU A 246 -0.92 -34.27 16.47
CA LEU A 246 -0.68 -33.57 17.74
C LEU A 246 0.31 -34.35 18.62
N ASP A 247 0.09 -35.67 18.78
CA ASP A 247 1.01 -36.58 19.48
C ASP A 247 2.43 -36.56 18.88
N ARG A 248 2.52 -36.65 17.56
CA ARG A 248 3.80 -36.63 16.82
C ARG A 248 4.38 -35.23 16.54
N ARG A 249 3.77 -34.17 17.08
CA ARG A 249 4.18 -32.76 16.88
C ARG A 249 4.33 -32.35 15.40
N GLN A 250 3.44 -32.86 14.55
CA GLN A 250 3.45 -32.65 13.09
C GLN A 250 2.72 -31.36 12.70
N ASN A 251 3.32 -30.22 13.04
CA ASN A 251 2.84 -28.85 12.82
C ASN A 251 2.08 -28.62 11.49
N PRO A 252 2.59 -29.00 10.29
CA PRO A 252 1.90 -28.72 9.03
C PRO A 252 0.57 -29.48 8.86
N ILE A 253 0.35 -30.61 9.53
CA ILE A 253 -0.92 -31.35 9.47
C ILE A 253 -1.95 -30.66 10.38
N VAL A 254 -1.55 -30.28 11.60
CA VAL A 254 -2.40 -29.54 12.55
C VAL A 254 -2.83 -28.20 11.95
N LEU A 255 -1.91 -27.47 11.31
CA LEU A 255 -2.20 -26.20 10.64
C LEU A 255 -3.14 -26.37 9.43
N ARG A 256 -2.98 -27.43 8.61
CA ARG A 256 -3.92 -27.72 7.52
C ARG A 256 -5.33 -28.06 8.02
N ALA A 257 -5.44 -28.78 9.13
CA ALA A 257 -6.71 -29.08 9.77
C ALA A 257 -7.40 -27.81 10.30
N LEU A 258 -6.67 -26.97 11.02
CA LEU A 258 -7.16 -25.66 11.48
C LEU A 258 -7.60 -24.78 10.32
N TYR A 259 -6.82 -24.67 9.25
CA TYR A 259 -7.19 -23.90 8.06
C TYR A 259 -8.49 -24.41 7.43
N ALA A 260 -8.64 -25.73 7.27
CA ALA A 260 -9.85 -26.33 6.71
C ALA A 260 -11.10 -26.09 7.59
N GLU A 261 -10.98 -26.20 8.92
CA GLU A 261 -12.10 -25.89 9.82
C GLU A 261 -12.43 -24.39 9.82
N ILE A 262 -11.44 -23.51 9.86
CA ILE A 262 -11.62 -22.04 9.79
C ILE A 262 -12.36 -21.65 8.51
N MET A 263 -11.95 -22.17 7.34
CA MET A 263 -12.62 -21.85 6.08
C MET A 263 -14.07 -22.35 6.06
N ALA A 264 -14.32 -23.58 6.53
CA ALA A 264 -15.68 -24.14 6.61
C ALA A 264 -16.58 -23.46 7.65
N VAL A 265 -16.00 -22.89 8.72
CA VAL A 265 -16.71 -22.08 9.71
C VAL A 265 -17.01 -20.69 9.15
N ALA A 266 -16.04 -20.03 8.51
CA ALA A 266 -16.21 -18.71 7.90
C ALA A 266 -17.27 -18.74 6.79
N GLU A 267 -17.24 -19.75 5.92
CA GLU A 267 -18.26 -19.96 4.87
C GLU A 267 -19.65 -20.17 5.49
N ALA A 268 -19.78 -21.04 6.51
CA ALA A 268 -21.05 -21.31 7.16
C ALA A 268 -21.64 -20.07 7.87
N VAL A 269 -20.80 -19.31 8.57
CA VAL A 269 -21.18 -18.04 9.21
C VAL A 269 -21.66 -17.03 8.17
N TRP A 270 -20.95 -16.85 7.06
CA TRP A 270 -21.27 -15.87 6.02
C TRP A 270 -22.49 -16.25 5.16
N ALA A 271 -22.62 -17.53 4.80
CA ALA A 271 -23.68 -18.03 3.94
C ALA A 271 -24.97 -18.34 4.70
N ARG A 272 -24.89 -18.80 5.95
CA ARG A 272 -26.01 -19.39 6.71
C ARG A 272 -26.26 -18.74 8.07
N GLY A 273 -25.50 -17.70 8.44
CA GLY A 273 -25.61 -17.05 9.76
C GLY A 273 -25.30 -17.97 10.94
N THR A 274 -24.70 -19.14 10.71
CA THR A 274 -24.56 -20.22 11.68
C THR A 274 -23.17 -20.85 11.60
N ALA A 275 -22.51 -20.99 12.75
CA ALA A 275 -21.17 -21.54 12.82
C ALA A 275 -21.18 -23.08 12.90
N SER A 276 -20.35 -23.72 12.07
CA SER A 276 -20.09 -25.15 12.06
C SER A 276 -19.48 -25.67 13.37
N SER A 277 -19.46 -26.99 13.58
CA SER A 277 -18.88 -27.60 14.79
C SER A 277 -17.35 -27.43 14.85
N LEU A 278 -16.86 -26.77 15.90
CA LEU A 278 -15.45 -26.40 16.11
C LEU A 278 -14.59 -27.58 16.66
N LYS A 279 -14.62 -28.73 16.00
CA LYS A 279 -14.10 -29.99 16.53
C LYS A 279 -12.57 -30.04 16.59
N VAL A 280 -11.90 -29.52 15.56
CA VAL A 280 -10.44 -29.44 15.51
C VAL A 280 -9.97 -28.41 16.54
N TRP A 281 -10.64 -27.26 16.62
CA TRP A 281 -10.28 -26.18 17.54
C TRP A 281 -10.21 -26.62 18.99
N TYR A 282 -11.26 -27.23 19.56
CA TYR A 282 -11.26 -27.60 20.99
C TYR A 282 -10.11 -28.55 21.34
N ILE A 283 -9.87 -29.57 20.50
CA ILE A 283 -8.80 -30.55 20.71
C ILE A 283 -7.42 -29.90 20.60
N VAL A 284 -7.23 -28.99 19.64
CA VAL A 284 -5.97 -28.22 19.54
C VAL A 284 -5.81 -27.32 20.77
N ARG A 285 -6.81 -26.52 21.14
CA ARG A 285 -6.82 -25.56 22.26
C ARG A 285 -6.48 -26.22 23.61
N GLU A 286 -6.97 -27.44 23.84
CA GLU A 286 -6.70 -28.23 25.05
C GLU A 286 -5.37 -29.00 25.00
N SER A 287 -4.73 -29.13 23.83
CA SER A 287 -3.48 -29.88 23.69
C SER A 287 -2.25 -29.14 24.24
N PRO A 288 -1.25 -29.86 24.78
CA PRO A 288 0.06 -29.27 25.11
C PRO A 288 0.74 -28.62 23.91
N TRP A 289 0.51 -29.14 22.70
CA TRP A 289 1.05 -28.60 21.46
C TRP A 289 0.68 -27.12 21.27
N TYR A 290 -0.57 -26.74 21.54
CA TYR A 290 -1.03 -25.36 21.41
C TYR A 290 -0.33 -24.42 22.39
N GLN A 291 -0.16 -24.82 23.65
CA GLN A 291 0.55 -24.02 24.65
C GLN A 291 2.02 -23.79 24.25
N GLU A 292 2.70 -24.81 23.73
CA GLU A 292 4.08 -24.70 23.25
C GLU A 292 4.20 -23.86 21.97
N HIS A 293 3.24 -23.94 21.05
CA HIS A 293 3.33 -23.36 19.70
C HIS A 293 2.58 -22.03 19.52
N PHE A 294 1.79 -21.58 20.50
CA PHE A 294 0.98 -20.35 20.42
C PHE A 294 1.82 -19.13 20.02
N VAL A 295 2.91 -18.86 20.75
CA VAL A 295 3.81 -17.74 20.44
C VAL A 295 4.73 -18.05 19.24
N PRO A 296 5.44 -19.20 19.16
CA PRO A 296 6.35 -19.47 18.04
C PRO A 296 5.71 -19.50 16.64
N LEU A 297 4.49 -20.01 16.50
CA LEU A 297 3.76 -19.99 15.21
C LEU A 297 2.92 -18.72 15.04
N GLY A 298 2.67 -17.98 16.12
CA GLY A 298 1.82 -16.79 16.14
C GLY A 298 0.32 -17.13 16.03
N LEU A 299 -0.16 -18.16 16.72
CA LEU A 299 -1.53 -18.68 16.64
C LEU A 299 -2.62 -17.74 17.18
N LYS A 300 -2.28 -16.50 17.54
CA LYS A 300 -3.22 -15.52 18.09
C LYS A 300 -4.43 -15.23 17.17
N PRO A 301 -4.28 -14.96 15.85
CA PRO A 301 -5.43 -14.77 14.96
C PRO A 301 -6.36 -15.99 14.89
N VAL A 302 -5.85 -17.21 15.12
CA VAL A 302 -6.68 -18.43 15.22
C VAL A 302 -7.53 -18.38 16.49
N SER A 303 -6.93 -18.04 17.64
CA SER A 303 -7.68 -17.88 18.88
C SER A 303 -8.71 -16.75 18.79
N ASP A 304 -8.34 -15.60 18.20
CA ASP A 304 -9.25 -14.46 18.06
C ASP A 304 -10.44 -14.78 17.14
N PHE A 305 -10.20 -15.49 16.04
CA PHE A 305 -11.26 -15.98 15.14
C PHE A 305 -12.27 -16.86 15.88
N TYR A 306 -11.80 -17.89 16.59
CA TYR A 306 -12.70 -18.77 17.32
C TYR A 306 -13.36 -18.08 18.50
N SER A 307 -12.72 -17.11 19.17
CA SER A 307 -13.39 -16.26 20.18
C SER A 307 -14.53 -15.42 19.59
N ILE A 308 -14.38 -14.85 18.39
CA ILE A 308 -15.48 -14.15 17.70
C ILE A 308 -16.62 -15.11 17.35
N VAL A 309 -16.31 -16.36 16.99
CA VAL A 309 -17.31 -17.39 16.66
C VAL A 309 -18.03 -17.93 17.91
N GLU A 310 -17.31 -18.12 19.03
CA GLU A 310 -17.87 -18.48 20.34
C GLU A 310 -18.79 -17.36 20.88
N ASP A 311 -18.38 -16.09 20.75
CA ASP A 311 -19.21 -14.93 21.09
C ASP A 311 -20.44 -14.78 20.16
N LEU A 312 -20.29 -15.07 18.86
CA LEU A 312 -21.41 -15.08 17.90
C LEU A 312 -22.45 -16.14 18.28
N GLN A 313 -22.01 -17.38 18.54
CA GLN A 313 -22.88 -18.48 18.94
C GLN A 313 -23.64 -18.17 20.24
N SER A 314 -22.98 -17.56 21.23
CA SER A 314 -23.60 -17.23 22.52
C SER A 314 -24.50 -15.99 22.50
N THR A 315 -24.16 -14.97 21.69
CA THR A 315 -24.93 -13.71 21.64
C THR A 315 -26.16 -13.79 20.74
N LEU A 316 -26.05 -14.49 19.60
CA LEU A 316 -27.05 -14.48 18.52
C LEU A 316 -27.75 -15.84 18.33
N GLY A 317 -27.20 -16.93 18.87
CA GLY A 317 -27.78 -18.26 18.79
C GLY A 317 -27.80 -18.86 17.38
N SER A 318 -28.37 -20.06 17.25
CA SER A 318 -28.34 -20.84 16.00
C SER A 318 -29.32 -20.39 14.90
N SER A 319 -29.95 -19.22 15.02
CA SER A 319 -30.95 -18.73 14.04
C SER A 319 -31.13 -17.20 14.13
N ALA A 320 -30.06 -16.46 13.87
CA ALA A 320 -30.10 -15.00 13.78
C ALA A 320 -30.33 -14.50 12.35
N PRO A 321 -31.00 -13.33 12.16
CA PRO A 321 -31.09 -12.70 10.86
C PRO A 321 -29.70 -12.25 10.36
N LYS A 322 -29.45 -12.40 9.06
CA LYS A 322 -28.12 -12.23 8.44
C LYS A 322 -27.54 -10.83 8.68
N GLU A 323 -28.40 -9.83 8.72
CA GLU A 323 -28.06 -8.42 8.93
C GLU A 323 -27.37 -8.22 10.30
N LYS A 324 -27.90 -8.84 11.36
CA LYS A 324 -27.32 -8.78 12.71
C LYS A 324 -26.02 -9.58 12.82
N VAL A 325 -25.90 -10.68 12.08
CA VAL A 325 -24.63 -11.43 11.99
C VAL A 325 -23.57 -10.56 11.32
N HIS A 326 -23.88 -9.89 10.21
CA HIS A 326 -22.95 -8.99 9.53
C HIS A 326 -22.56 -7.78 10.38
N GLU A 327 -23.52 -7.14 11.05
CA GLU A 327 -23.29 -6.05 12.01
C GLU A 327 -22.35 -6.49 13.15
N PHE A 328 -22.59 -7.66 13.74
CA PHE A 328 -21.75 -8.22 14.80
C PHE A 328 -20.31 -8.51 14.31
N LEU A 329 -20.15 -9.17 13.16
CA LEU A 329 -18.83 -9.49 12.60
C LEU A 329 -18.03 -8.24 12.26
N ASN A 330 -18.68 -7.19 11.73
CA ASN A 330 -18.07 -5.89 11.51
C ASN A 330 -17.63 -5.24 12.83
N SER A 331 -18.47 -5.27 13.87
CA SER A 331 -18.15 -4.72 15.20
C SER A 331 -16.93 -5.39 15.87
N ARG A 332 -16.64 -6.64 15.48
CA ARG A 332 -15.49 -7.43 15.97
C ARG A 332 -14.31 -7.48 15.00
N ALA A 333 -14.29 -6.62 13.97
CA ALA A 333 -13.23 -6.55 12.96
C ALA A 333 -12.91 -7.92 12.28
N PHE A 334 -13.92 -8.76 12.07
CA PHE A 334 -13.77 -10.13 11.57
C PHE A 334 -12.99 -10.22 10.24
N ALA A 335 -13.16 -9.26 9.33
CA ALA A 335 -12.40 -9.17 8.08
C ALA A 335 -10.89 -9.02 8.29
N GLN A 336 -10.46 -8.24 9.30
CA GLN A 336 -9.04 -8.10 9.66
C GLN A 336 -8.48 -9.41 10.21
N VAL A 337 -9.25 -10.13 11.02
CA VAL A 337 -8.85 -11.45 11.56
C VAL A 337 -8.68 -12.46 10.43
N LEU A 338 -9.59 -12.49 9.44
CA LEU A 338 -9.44 -13.32 8.24
C LEU A 338 -8.19 -12.97 7.41
N LEU A 339 -7.81 -11.68 7.33
CA LEU A 339 -6.59 -11.25 6.66
C LEU A 339 -5.33 -11.74 7.41
N SER A 340 -5.25 -11.55 8.73
CA SER A 340 -4.13 -12.05 9.54
C SER A 340 -4.04 -13.57 9.56
N LEU A 341 -5.17 -14.29 9.45
CA LEU A 341 -5.19 -15.74 9.24
C LEU A 341 -4.59 -16.14 7.88
N ARG A 342 -4.95 -15.43 6.80
CA ARG A 342 -4.38 -15.66 5.47
C ARG A 342 -2.86 -15.48 5.48
N GLU A 343 -2.35 -14.45 6.16
CA GLU A 343 -0.91 -14.21 6.33
C GLU A 343 -0.23 -15.33 7.12
N LEU A 344 -0.81 -15.72 8.27
CA LEU A 344 -0.33 -16.81 9.12
C LEU A 344 -0.19 -18.12 8.34
N PHE A 345 -1.26 -18.56 7.67
CA PHE A 345 -1.24 -19.82 6.92
C PHE A 345 -0.37 -19.73 5.66
N GLN A 346 -0.29 -18.57 4.98
CA GLN A 346 0.68 -18.39 3.89
C GLN A 346 2.13 -18.48 4.37
N ARG A 347 2.45 -17.99 5.57
CA ARG A 347 3.78 -18.13 6.16
C ARG A 347 4.06 -19.60 6.51
N ALA A 348 3.15 -20.23 7.24
CA ALA A 348 3.38 -21.55 7.85
C ALA A 348 3.07 -22.76 6.95
N LEU A 349 2.58 -22.55 5.71
CA LEU A 349 2.38 -23.60 4.70
C LEU A 349 3.24 -23.41 3.44
N LYS A 350 4.11 -22.39 3.40
CA LYS A 350 5.19 -22.24 2.40
C LYS A 350 6.52 -22.88 2.85
N THR A 351 6.56 -23.39 4.08
CA THR A 351 7.68 -24.15 4.68
C THR A 351 7.38 -25.65 4.67
#